data_AF-A0AAW5LIX0-F1
#
_entry.id   AF-A0AAW5LIX0-F1
#
_cell.length_a   1.000
_cell.length_b   1.000
_cell.length_c   1.000
_cell.angle_alpha   90.00
_cell.angle_beta   90.00
_cell.angle_gamma   90.00
#
_symmetry.space_group_name_H-M   'P 1'
#
loop_
_entity.id
_entity.type
_entity.pdbx_description
1 polymer ?
#
loop_
_entity_poly.entity_id
_entity_poly.type
_entity_poly.pdbx_seq_one_letter_code
_entity_poly.pdbx_strand_id
1 'polypeptide(L)'
;MSKEIVVEGKKYILTDSHLNSIEEYELDMPFVRMRIRAGWVIDTAVNVPKGVAKCDAESYLKNKSLESKKKMPKKDYSKPKPWLKKYPQKTEFGDYAKQLFNDCCGSW
;
A
#
# COMPACT_ATOMS: atom_id res chain seq x y z
N MET A 1 -6.53 9.43 -23.50
CA MET A 1 -6.14 8.83 -24.79
C MET A 1 -6.17 7.31 -24.67
N SER A 2 -7.11 6.64 -25.33
CA SER A 2 -7.13 5.17 -25.37
C SER A 2 -6.28 4.64 -26.51
N LYS A 3 -5.54 3.56 -26.26
CA LYS A 3 -4.73 2.87 -27.28
C LYS A 3 -5.21 1.44 -27.45
N GLU A 4 -5.51 1.05 -28.67
CA GLU A 4 -5.92 -0.32 -28.96
C GLU A 4 -4.70 -1.20 -29.26
N ILE A 5 -4.72 -2.42 -28.72
CA ILE A 5 -3.76 -3.47 -29.05
C ILE A 5 -4.49 -4.73 -29.48
N VAL A 6 -3.94 -5.40 -30.51
CA VAL A 6 -4.42 -6.69 -30.97
C VAL A 6 -3.38 -7.74 -30.62
N VAL A 7 -3.80 -8.77 -29.88
CA VAL A 7 -2.96 -9.91 -29.50
C VAL A 7 -3.75 -11.18 -29.80
N GLU A 8 -3.21 -12.03 -30.69
CA GLU A 8 -3.83 -13.32 -31.07
C GLU A 8 -5.30 -13.19 -31.51
N GLY A 9 -5.60 -12.15 -32.29
CA GLY A 9 -6.94 -11.88 -32.79
C GLY A 9 -7.90 -11.25 -31.77
N LYS A 10 -7.52 -11.16 -30.49
CA LYS A 10 -8.29 -10.46 -29.46
C LYS A 10 -7.88 -8.99 -29.40
N LYS A 11 -8.89 -8.11 -29.39
CA LYS A 11 -8.72 -6.67 -29.22
C LYS A 11 -8.76 -6.33 -27.74
N TYR A 12 -7.80 -5.52 -27.31
CA TYR A 12 -7.78 -4.96 -25.96
C TYR A 12 -7.60 -3.45 -26.02
N ILE A 13 -8.28 -2.75 -25.11
CA ILE A 13 -8.25 -1.29 -25.02
C ILE A 13 -7.40 -0.92 -23.80
N LEU A 14 -6.31 -0.18 -24.03
CA LEU A 14 -5.50 0.41 -22.97
C LEU A 14 -6.07 1.78 -22.63
N THR A 15 -6.46 1.97 -21.37
CA THR A 15 -6.88 3.25 -20.80
C THR A 15 -5.67 4.10 -20.41
N ASP A 16 -5.88 5.39 -20.11
CA ASP A 16 -4.80 6.28 -19.64
C ASP A 16 -4.07 5.75 -18.40
N SER A 17 -4.81 5.15 -17.45
CA SER A 17 -4.20 4.50 -16.29
C SER A 17 -3.19 3.40 -16.68
N HIS A 18 -3.47 2.64 -17.75
CA HIS A 18 -2.57 1.61 -18.21
C HIS A 18 -1.32 2.22 -18.85
N LEU A 19 -1.47 3.32 -19.59
CA LEU A 19 -0.33 4.01 -20.20
C LEU A 19 0.61 4.58 -19.11
N ASN A 20 0.05 5.16 -18.05
CA ASN A 20 0.81 5.67 -16.92
C ASN A 20 1.58 4.55 -16.20
N SER A 21 0.96 3.38 -15.99
CA SER A 21 1.63 2.24 -15.36
C SER A 21 2.69 1.60 -16.26
N ILE A 22 2.48 1.61 -17.58
CA ILE A 22 3.50 1.21 -18.56
C ILE A 22 4.73 2.11 -18.45
N GLU A 23 4.52 3.42 -18.30
CA GLU A 23 5.60 4.40 -18.13
C GLU A 23 6.28 4.28 -16.74
N GLU A 24 5.51 4.16 -15.65
CA GLU A 24 6.02 3.98 -14.27
C GLU A 24 6.95 2.76 -14.14
N TYR A 25 6.61 1.68 -14.85
CA TYR A 25 7.34 0.42 -14.80
C TYR A 25 8.28 0.19 -15.98
N GLU A 26 8.47 1.19 -16.84
CA GLU A 26 9.30 1.14 -18.05
C GLU A 26 9.02 -0.10 -18.91
N LEU A 27 7.74 -0.46 -19.06
CA LEU A 27 7.32 -1.65 -19.80
C LEU A 27 7.30 -1.39 -21.30
N ASP A 28 7.94 -2.25 -22.08
CA ASP A 28 7.85 -2.16 -23.54
C ASP A 28 6.55 -2.81 -24.03
N MET A 29 5.95 -2.26 -25.08
CA MET A 29 4.75 -2.85 -25.71
C MET A 29 4.92 -4.34 -26.12
N PRO A 30 6.07 -4.78 -26.66
CA PRO A 30 6.33 -6.21 -26.90
C PRO A 30 6.24 -7.06 -25.63
N PHE A 31 6.70 -6.53 -24.49
CA PHE A 31 6.66 -7.23 -23.22
C PHE A 31 5.23 -7.35 -22.67
N VAL A 32 4.43 -6.29 -22.80
CA VAL A 32 2.98 -6.35 -22.47
C VAL A 32 2.27 -7.38 -23.34
N ARG A 33 2.57 -7.43 -24.65
CA ARG A 33 2.02 -8.46 -25.54
C ARG A 33 2.45 -9.87 -25.13
N MET A 34 3.71 -10.07 -24.75
CA MET A 34 4.22 -11.35 -24.24
C MET A 34 3.44 -11.81 -22.99
N ARG A 35 3.18 -10.90 -22.04
CA ARG A 35 2.36 -11.22 -20.86
C ARG A 35 0.94 -11.63 -21.22
N ILE A 36 0.29 -10.92 -22.15
CA ILE A 36 -1.06 -11.27 -22.61
C ILE A 36 -1.06 -12.67 -23.27
N ARG A 37 -0.06 -12.99 -24.10
CA ARG A 37 0.10 -14.34 -24.68
C ARG A 37 0.32 -15.41 -23.62
N ALA A 38 1.07 -15.11 -22.56
CA ALA A 38 1.24 -15.98 -21.40
C ALA A 38 -0.02 -16.09 -20.51
N GLY A 39 -1.15 -15.53 -20.95
CA GLY A 39 -2.44 -15.60 -20.26
C GLY A 39 -2.53 -14.72 -19.03
N TRP A 40 -1.82 -13.59 -19.01
CA TRP A 40 -2.06 -12.55 -18.00
C TRP A 40 -3.33 -11.76 -18.34
N VAL A 41 -4.07 -11.35 -17.31
CA VAL A 41 -5.16 -10.38 -17.46
C VAL A 41 -4.55 -9.02 -17.76
N ILE A 42 -5.14 -8.22 -18.65
CA ILE A 42 -4.53 -6.98 -19.13
C ILE A 42 -4.15 -6.00 -18.00
N ASP A 43 -5.02 -5.88 -16.99
CA ASP A 43 -4.79 -5.02 -15.83
C ASP A 43 -3.55 -5.47 -15.05
N THR A 44 -3.44 -6.77 -14.76
CA THR A 44 -2.25 -7.36 -14.13
C THR A 44 -1.00 -7.28 -15.00
N ALA A 45 -1.15 -7.38 -16.32
CA ALA A 45 -0.03 -7.37 -17.26
C ALA A 45 0.67 -6.01 -17.31
N VAL A 46 -0.05 -4.94 -16.97
CA VAL A 46 0.42 -3.56 -16.99
C VAL A 46 0.81 -3.08 -15.60
N ASN A 47 0.07 -3.47 -14.55
CA ASN A 47 0.26 -2.97 -13.18
C ASN A 47 1.36 -3.68 -12.37
N VAL A 48 2.07 -4.64 -12.98
CA VAL A 48 3.11 -5.43 -12.31
C VAL A 48 4.48 -5.12 -12.93
N PRO A 49 5.53 -4.81 -12.16
CA PRO A 49 6.85 -4.46 -12.70
C PRO A 49 7.56 -5.65 -13.37
N LYS A 50 8.65 -5.37 -14.09
CA LYS A 50 9.54 -6.42 -14.63
C LYS A 50 10.13 -7.25 -13.47
N GLY A 51 10.34 -8.54 -13.71
CA GLY A 51 10.94 -9.46 -12.72
C GLY A 51 9.97 -10.16 -11.77
N VAL A 52 8.71 -9.72 -11.67
CA VAL A 52 7.69 -10.43 -10.87
C VAL A 52 7.10 -11.58 -11.69
N ALA A 53 7.15 -12.78 -11.12
CA ALA A 53 6.56 -13.97 -11.72
C ALA A 53 5.03 -13.90 -11.73
N LYS A 54 4.41 -14.63 -12.66
CA LYS A 54 2.94 -14.65 -12.79
C LYS A 54 2.25 -15.14 -11.51
N CYS A 55 2.83 -16.14 -10.85
CA CYS A 55 2.29 -16.70 -9.60
C CYS A 55 2.28 -15.68 -8.46
N ASP A 56 3.21 -14.72 -8.48
CA ASP A 56 3.37 -13.73 -7.41
C ASP A 56 2.70 -12.39 -7.72
N ALA A 57 2.17 -12.22 -8.94
CA ALA A 57 1.56 -10.99 -9.41
C ALA A 57 0.42 -10.50 -8.50
N GLU A 58 -0.48 -11.40 -8.09
CA GLU A 58 -1.58 -11.06 -7.19
C GLU A 58 -1.09 -10.63 -5.80
N SER A 59 -0.14 -11.38 -5.25
CA SER A 59 0.49 -11.07 -3.97
C SER A 59 1.20 -9.71 -4.01
N TYR A 60 1.91 -9.40 -5.10
CA TYR A 60 2.55 -8.11 -5.31
C TYR A 60 1.54 -6.97 -5.29
N LEU A 61 0.45 -7.07 -6.07
CA LEU A 61 -0.58 -6.03 -6.14
C LEU A 61 -1.27 -5.82 -4.78
N LYS A 62 -1.53 -6.92 -4.05
CA LYS A 62 -2.10 -6.86 -2.70
C LYS A 62 -1.17 -6.13 -1.73
N ASN A 63 0.13 -6.43 -1.78
CA ASN A 63 1.12 -5.77 -0.92
C ASN A 63 1.28 -4.28 -1.27
N LYS A 64 1.33 -3.91 -2.56
CA LYS A 64 1.34 -2.50 -3.01
C LYS A 64 0.14 -1.72 -2.46
N SER A 65 -1.05 -2.34 -2.46
CA SER A 65 -2.27 -1.75 -1.87
C SER A 65 -2.21 -1.59 -0.35
N LEU A 66 -1.56 -2.51 0.37
CA LEU A 66 -1.40 -2.41 1.83
C LEU A 66 -0.41 -1.32 2.22
N GLU A 67 0.68 -1.16 1.46
CA GLU A 67 1.66 -0.10 1.70
C GLU A 67 1.08 1.30 1.51
N SER A 68 0.24 1.49 0.48
CA SER A 68 -0.43 2.78 0.27
C SER A 68 -1.36 3.15 1.44
N LYS A 69 -2.04 2.17 2.05
CA LYS A 69 -2.86 2.38 3.25
C LYS A 69 -2.03 2.74 4.49
N LYS A 70 -0.84 2.15 4.65
CA LYS A 70 0.06 2.47 5.78
C LYS A 70 0.59 3.90 5.75
N LYS A 71 0.69 4.52 4.56
CA LYS A 71 1.12 5.91 4.40
C LYS A 71 0.05 6.94 4.77
N MET A 72 -1.17 6.53 5.13
CA MET A 72 -2.16 7.47 5.64
C MET A 72 -1.64 8.13 6.93
N PRO A 73 -1.67 9.46 7.04
CA PRO A 73 -1.23 10.13 8.26
C PRO A 73 -2.04 9.60 9.44
N LYS A 74 -1.34 9.17 10.50
CA LYS A 74 -1.99 8.81 11.76
C LYS A 74 -2.87 9.99 12.18
N LYS A 75 -4.08 9.71 12.68
CA LYS A 75 -4.93 10.76 13.25
C LYS A 75 -4.10 11.55 14.26
N ASP A 76 -4.07 12.87 14.10
CA ASP A 76 -3.37 13.73 15.04
C ASP A 76 -4.08 13.67 16.39
N TYR A 77 -3.47 12.93 17.32
CA TYR A 77 -3.91 12.82 18.71
C TYR A 77 -3.32 13.91 19.60
N SER A 78 -2.64 14.93 19.04
CA SER A 78 -2.14 16.08 19.81
C SER A 78 -3.27 16.83 20.52
N LYS A 79 -4.47 16.82 19.93
CA LYS A 79 -5.64 17.45 20.55
C LYS A 79 -6.06 16.67 21.80
N PRO A 80 -6.06 17.29 22.98
CA PRO A 80 -6.49 16.63 24.19
C PRO A 80 -7.96 16.23 24.05
N LYS A 81 -8.25 14.99 24.46
CA LYS A 81 -9.60 14.43 24.43
C LYS A 81 -10.54 15.30 25.29
N PRO A 82 -11.57 15.96 24.73
CA PRO A 82 -12.39 16.92 25.47
C PRO A 82 -13.05 16.36 26.73
N TRP A 83 -13.36 15.06 26.72
CA TRP A 83 -13.96 14.37 27.86
C TRP A 83 -13.01 14.15 29.04
N LEU A 84 -11.68 14.21 28.84
CA LEU A 84 -10.72 14.19 29.95
C LEU A 84 -10.83 15.46 30.83
N LYS A 85 -11.29 16.58 30.27
CA LYS A 85 -11.61 17.80 31.04
C LYS A 85 -12.90 17.65 31.85
N LYS A 86 -13.88 16.93 31.31
CA LYS A 86 -15.19 16.70 31.96
C LYS A 86 -15.13 15.62 33.03
N TYR A 87 -14.36 14.56 32.78
CA TYR A 87 -14.18 13.42 33.68
C TYR A 87 -12.68 13.19 33.89
N PRO A 88 -12.04 13.93 34.79
CA PRO A 88 -10.62 13.76 35.07
C PRO A 88 -10.37 12.35 35.61
N GLN A 89 -9.52 11.59 34.93
CA GLN A 89 -9.04 10.31 35.44
C GLN A 89 -7.97 10.59 36.48
N LYS A 90 -8.35 10.54 37.76
CA LYS A 90 -7.39 10.53 38.87
C LYS A 90 -6.80 9.13 38.98
N THR A 91 -5.81 8.80 38.16
CA THR A 91 -4.97 7.64 38.42
C THR A 91 -3.81 8.09 39.30
N GLU A 92 -3.84 7.69 40.56
CA GLU A 92 -2.68 7.85 41.44
C GLU A 92 -1.63 6.81 41.08
N PHE A 93 -0.37 7.24 41.01
CA PHE A 93 0.72 6.31 40.79
C PHE A 93 0.92 5.53 42.09
N GLY A 94 0.46 4.27 42.10
CA GLY A 94 0.54 3.42 43.28
C GLY A 94 1.98 3.19 43.71
N ASP A 95 2.20 2.91 45.00
CA ASP A 95 3.56 2.85 45.57
C ASP A 95 4.43 1.77 44.93
N TYR A 96 3.83 0.65 44.55
CA TYR A 96 4.53 -0.41 43.81
C TYR A 96 4.90 0.03 42.37
N ALA A 97 4.02 0.77 41.69
CA ALA A 97 4.30 1.31 40.37
C ALA A 97 5.38 2.40 40.42
N LYS A 98 5.38 3.24 41.47
CA LYS A 98 6.45 4.19 41.79
C LYS A 98 7.79 3.48 41.96
N GLN A 99 7.81 2.43 42.76
CA GLN A 99 9.01 1.64 43.01
C GLN A 99 9.55 1.04 41.70
N LEU A 100 8.70 0.35 40.93
CA LEU A 100 9.10 -0.23 39.65
C LEU A 100 9.61 0.81 38.63
N PHE A 101 9.00 2.00 38.59
CA PHE A 101 9.44 3.07 37.69
C PHE A 101 10.80 3.65 38.10
N ASN A 102 11.01 3.87 39.39
CA ASN A 102 12.30 4.32 39.92
C ASN A 102 13.40 3.27 39.67
N ASP A 103 13.07 1.99 39.86
CA ASP A 103 14.01 0.87 39.68
C ASP A 103 14.36 0.64 38.19
N CYS A 104 13.42 0.89 37.26
CA CYS A 104 13.62 0.61 35.83
C CYS A 104 14.13 1.83 35.02
N CYS A 105 13.75 3.05 35.40
CA CYS A 105 13.92 4.24 34.56
C CYS A 105 14.48 5.46 35.31
N GLY A 106 15.10 5.25 36.48
CA GLY A 106 15.64 6.24 37.41
C GLY A 106 15.90 7.62 36.81
N SER A 107 15.05 8.57 37.22
CA SER A 107 15.09 10.03 36.97
C SER A 107 15.48 10.47 35.54
N TRP A 108 14.49 10.94 34.78
CA TRP A 108 14.75 11.92 33.71
C TRP A 108 15.18 13.27 34.30
#